data_AF-A0A0B8QJ75-F1
#
_entry.id   AF-A0A0B8QJ75-F1
#
_cell.length_a   1.000
_cell.length_b   1.000
_cell.length_c   1.000
_cell.angle_alpha   90.00
_cell.angle_beta   90.00
_cell.angle_gamma   90.00
#
_symmetry.space_group_name_H-M   'P 1'
#
loop_
_entity.id
_entity.type
_entity.pdbx_description
1 polymer ?
#
loop_
_entity_poly.entity_id
_entity_poly.type
_entity_poly.pdbx_seq_one_letter_code
_entity_poly.pdbx_strand_id
1 'polypeptide(L)'
;MTVDNGVSSIEGVKYAKQNNIKVLVTDHHLPGHVLPEADAMVNPNLHECDFPSKALAGVGVAFYLMAAVRAKLRQKNSFAERGIPEPNLSELLDLVALGTVADVVPLDENNRILVHQGLQRIRAGKGRPGIQALIEVAKKNSNRLVASDFGFALGPRINAAGRLDDMSFGVELLMSQNIHAARRMASELDSLNQTRKEIEEGMKQEAMAFCERLQFSSDKEMPYGLALFQRDWHQGVIGILASRIKEQFHRPVIAFADGGDGLIKAHVVLSSVCICEIR
;
A
#
# COMPACT_ATOMS: atom_id res chain seq x y z
N MET A 1 16.90 2.79 8.15
CA MET A 1 15.59 3.42 8.34
C MET A 1 14.58 2.62 7.55
N THR A 2 13.45 2.26 8.14
CA THR A 2 12.31 1.65 7.42
C THR A 2 11.30 2.73 7.05
N VAL A 3 10.44 2.45 6.06
CA VAL A 3 9.28 3.26 5.68
C VAL A 3 8.12 2.30 5.47
N ASP A 4 6.97 2.62 6.08
CA ASP A 4 5.72 1.87 5.92
C ASP A 4 5.80 0.39 6.38
N ASN A 5 6.79 0.09 7.23
CA ASN A 5 7.02 -1.24 7.77
C ASN A 5 7.95 -1.13 8.99
N GLY A 6 8.03 -2.20 9.77
CA GLY A 6 9.04 -2.40 10.80
C GLY A 6 8.51 -2.48 12.21
N VAL A 7 7.28 -2.01 12.52
CA VAL A 7 6.75 -2.04 13.90
C VAL A 7 6.58 -3.46 14.45
N SER A 8 6.42 -4.45 13.57
CA SER A 8 6.29 -5.87 13.90
C SER A 8 7.57 -6.67 13.59
N SER A 9 8.60 -6.04 13.03
CA SER A 9 9.81 -6.72 12.52
C SER A 9 10.84 -7.01 13.62
N ILE A 10 10.44 -7.77 14.65
CA ILE A 10 11.27 -8.06 15.84
C ILE A 10 12.61 -8.70 15.44
N GLU A 11 12.57 -9.84 14.74
CA GLU A 11 13.79 -10.57 14.37
C GLU A 11 14.64 -9.81 13.35
N GLY A 12 14.00 -9.10 12.40
CA GLY A 12 14.71 -8.28 11.41
C GLY A 12 15.49 -7.14 12.07
N VAL A 13 14.87 -6.44 13.03
CA VAL A 13 15.55 -5.39 13.81
C VAL A 13 16.65 -5.99 14.68
N LYS A 14 16.38 -7.08 15.39
CA LYS A 14 17.37 -7.77 16.22
C LYS A 14 18.62 -8.18 15.43
N TYR A 15 18.44 -8.75 14.24
CA TYR A 15 19.54 -9.09 13.35
C TYR A 15 20.37 -7.85 12.94
N ALA A 16 19.71 -6.74 12.61
CA ALA A 16 20.39 -5.48 12.32
C ALA A 16 21.19 -4.97 13.53
N LYS A 17 20.64 -5.06 14.75
CA LYS A 17 21.33 -4.68 15.99
C LYS A 17 22.54 -5.56 16.28
N GLN A 18 22.45 -6.87 16.06
CA GLN A 18 23.58 -7.79 16.18
C GLN A 18 24.74 -7.43 15.23
N ASN A 19 24.45 -6.78 14.12
CA ASN A 19 25.42 -6.27 13.16
C ASN A 19 25.82 -4.79 13.39
N ASN A 20 25.54 -4.25 14.58
CA ASN A 20 25.85 -2.86 14.96
C ASN A 20 25.20 -1.80 14.04
N ILE A 21 24.07 -2.12 13.41
CA ILE A 21 23.34 -1.18 12.56
C ILE A 21 22.37 -0.37 13.42
N LYS A 22 22.35 0.96 13.22
CA LYS A 22 21.32 1.83 13.80
C LYS A 22 20.01 1.71 13.03
N VAL A 23 18.92 1.46 13.74
CA VAL A 23 17.59 1.21 13.19
C VAL A 23 16.65 2.32 13.62
N LEU A 24 16.13 3.05 12.64
CA LEU A 24 14.97 3.93 12.78
C LEU A 24 13.79 3.25 12.11
N VAL A 25 12.73 2.98 12.86
CA VAL A 25 11.47 2.45 12.33
C VAL A 25 10.54 3.62 12.02
N THR A 26 10.03 3.71 10.79
CA THR A 26 8.92 4.61 10.45
C THR A 26 7.79 3.81 9.83
N ASP A 27 6.64 3.82 10.50
CA ASP A 27 5.54 2.90 10.21
C ASP A 27 4.23 3.53 10.69
N HIS A 28 3.12 2.93 10.31
CA HIS A 28 1.78 3.31 10.74
C HIS A 28 0.90 2.11 11.13
N HIS A 29 1.37 0.88 10.92
CA HIS A 29 0.63 -0.31 11.34
C HIS A 29 0.43 -0.36 12.87
N LEU A 30 -0.57 -1.12 13.30
CA LEU A 30 -0.82 -1.33 14.73
C LEU A 30 0.38 -2.06 15.36
N PRO A 31 0.88 -1.58 16.51
CA PRO A 31 1.96 -2.26 17.22
C PRO A 31 1.49 -3.61 17.76
N GLY A 32 2.41 -4.58 17.76
CA GLY A 32 2.22 -5.83 18.48
C GLY A 32 2.45 -5.67 19.99
N HIS A 33 2.21 -6.74 20.75
CA HIS A 33 2.49 -6.77 22.20
C HIS A 33 3.95 -6.51 22.54
N VAL A 34 4.86 -6.93 21.66
CA VAL A 34 6.30 -6.71 21.78
C VAL A 34 6.73 -5.82 20.62
N LEU A 35 7.45 -4.75 20.94
CA LEU A 35 8.05 -3.86 19.96
C LEU A 35 9.50 -4.28 19.65
N PRO A 36 9.98 -4.07 18.42
CA PRO A 36 11.38 -4.28 18.08
C PRO A 36 12.29 -3.29 18.83
N GLU A 37 13.51 -3.74 19.16
CA GLU A 37 14.56 -2.95 19.81
C GLU A 37 15.24 -1.96 18.84
N ALA A 38 14.46 -1.06 18.24
CA ALA A 38 14.95 0.00 17.36
C ALA A 38 15.54 1.17 18.17
N ASP A 39 16.49 1.91 17.58
CA ASP A 39 17.08 3.11 18.21
C ASP A 39 16.08 4.27 18.28
N ALA A 40 15.10 4.28 17.37
CA ALA A 40 13.99 5.21 17.38
C ALA A 40 12.82 4.64 16.57
N MET A 41 11.60 5.06 16.92
CA MET A 41 10.38 4.69 16.21
C MET A 41 9.48 5.91 16.02
N VAL A 42 8.94 6.06 14.82
CA VAL A 42 7.92 7.05 14.47
C VAL A 42 6.71 6.29 13.95
N ASN A 43 5.70 6.16 14.79
CA ASN A 43 4.43 5.54 14.43
C ASN A 43 3.28 6.19 15.23
N PRO A 44 2.23 6.72 14.56
CA PRO A 44 1.10 7.37 15.22
C PRO A 44 0.32 6.43 16.13
N ASN A 45 0.38 5.11 15.90
CA ASN A 45 -0.36 4.09 16.63
C ASN A 45 0.40 3.51 17.83
N LEU A 46 1.57 4.07 18.20
CA LEU A 46 2.21 3.74 19.47
C LEU A 46 1.35 4.18 20.65
N HIS A 47 1.34 3.36 21.70
CA HIS A 47 0.53 3.59 22.90
C HIS A 47 0.79 4.94 23.57
N GLU A 48 2.05 5.40 23.57
CA GLU A 48 2.47 6.67 24.19
C GLU A 48 2.41 7.86 23.21
N CYS A 49 1.92 7.66 21.99
CA CYS A 49 1.88 8.73 21.00
C CYS A 49 0.56 9.50 21.11
N ASP A 50 0.63 10.81 21.40
CA ASP A 50 -0.54 11.70 21.43
C ASP A 50 -0.90 12.29 20.06
N PHE A 51 -0.27 11.83 18.98
CA PHE A 51 -0.55 12.38 17.65
C PHE A 51 -2.04 12.15 17.29
N PRO A 52 -2.79 13.21 16.94
CA PRO A 52 -4.26 13.12 16.81
C PRO A 52 -4.75 12.19 15.69
N SER A 53 -4.03 12.12 14.57
CA SER A 53 -4.41 11.28 13.44
C SER A 53 -3.78 9.90 13.56
N LYS A 54 -4.57 8.94 14.05
CA LYS A 54 -4.21 7.51 14.08
C LYS A 54 -4.33 6.83 12.72
N ALA A 55 -4.94 7.51 11.75
CA ALA A 55 -5.15 7.02 10.39
C ALA A 55 -4.03 7.42 9.41
N LEU A 56 -2.97 8.10 9.86
CA LEU A 56 -1.90 8.56 8.96
C LEU A 56 -1.26 7.36 8.23
N ALA A 57 -1.15 7.44 6.90
CA ALA A 57 -0.45 6.42 6.10
C ALA A 57 1.07 6.51 6.28
N GLY A 58 1.82 5.44 5.96
CA GLY A 58 3.29 5.45 6.05
C GLY A 58 3.96 6.58 5.25
N VAL A 59 3.41 6.94 4.08
CA VAL A 59 3.89 8.11 3.31
C VAL A 59 3.70 9.43 4.06
N GLY A 60 2.63 9.55 4.84
CA GLY A 60 2.37 10.69 5.71
C GLY A 60 3.35 10.74 6.87
N VAL A 61 3.68 9.59 7.47
CA VAL A 61 4.71 9.48 8.52
C VAL A 61 6.06 9.95 7.98
N ALA A 62 6.46 9.46 6.79
CA ALA A 62 7.69 9.90 6.14
C ALA A 62 7.68 11.41 5.84
N PHE A 63 6.54 11.97 5.41
CA PHE A 63 6.39 13.40 5.15
C PHE A 63 6.58 14.25 6.42
N TYR A 64 5.95 13.88 7.53
CA TYR A 64 6.12 14.61 8.80
C TYR A 64 7.54 14.44 9.36
N LEU A 65 8.17 13.28 9.20
CA LEU A 65 9.58 13.10 9.57
C LEU A 65 10.48 14.04 8.75
N MET A 66 10.29 14.12 7.43
CA MET A 66 11.03 15.07 6.59
C MET A 66 10.81 16.53 7.04
N ALA A 67 9.57 16.90 7.39
CA ALA A 67 9.25 18.22 7.89
C ALA A 67 9.97 18.54 9.21
N ALA A 68 10.01 17.60 10.15
CA ALA A 68 10.72 17.72 11.42
C ALA A 68 12.24 17.83 11.22
N VAL A 69 12.82 16.99 10.35
CA VAL A 69 14.26 17.05 10.01
C VAL A 69 14.62 18.39 9.38
N ARG A 70 13.84 18.86 8.39
CA ARG A 70 14.05 20.17 7.77
C ARG A 70 13.99 21.29 8.80
N ALA A 71 12.98 21.29 9.68
CA ALA A 71 12.87 22.29 10.73
C ALA A 71 14.10 22.29 11.67
N LYS A 72 14.60 21.10 12.04
CA LYS A 72 15.78 20.99 12.89
C LYS A 72 17.06 21.47 12.21
N LEU A 73 17.25 21.17 10.93
CA LEU A 73 18.38 21.65 10.14
C LEU A 73 18.33 23.18 9.95
N ARG A 74 17.14 23.75 9.77
CA ARG A 74 16.93 25.21 9.71
C ARG A 74 17.31 25.87 11.04
N GLN A 75 16.86 25.33 12.17
CA GLN A 75 17.23 25.84 13.50
C GLN A 75 18.74 25.82 13.76
N LYS A 76 19.45 24.85 13.17
CA LYS A 76 20.92 24.73 13.24
C LYS A 76 21.66 25.54 12.18
N ASN A 77 20.96 26.38 11.41
CA ASN A 77 21.51 27.13 10.28
C ASN A 77 22.25 26.25 9.23
N SER A 78 21.98 24.94 9.20
CA SER A 78 22.79 23.97 8.47
C SER A 78 22.68 24.12 6.96
N PHE A 79 21.56 24.65 6.46
CA PHE A 79 21.38 24.92 5.03
C PHE A 79 22.31 26.05 4.55
N ALA A 80 22.37 27.15 5.31
CA ALA A 80 23.23 28.28 5.00
C ALA A 80 24.71 27.92 5.11
N GLU A 81 25.12 27.22 6.18
CA GLU A 81 26.51 26.79 6.39
C GLU A 81 27.03 25.88 5.27
N ARG A 82 26.15 25.05 4.69
CA ARG A 82 26.48 24.14 3.60
C ARG A 82 26.25 24.73 2.20
N GLY A 83 25.74 25.96 2.12
CA GLY A 83 25.41 26.61 0.85
C GLY A 83 24.33 25.88 0.03
N ILE A 84 23.42 25.15 0.68
CA ILE A 84 22.33 24.42 0.01
C ILE A 84 20.98 25.10 0.27
N PRO A 85 20.10 25.19 -0.74
CA PRO A 85 18.77 25.76 -0.54
C PRO A 85 17.93 24.87 0.38
N GLU A 86 17.08 25.51 1.18
CA GLU A 86 16.13 24.77 2.01
C GLU A 86 15.06 24.09 1.12
N PRO A 87 14.79 22.78 1.29
CA PRO A 87 13.84 22.06 0.45
C PRO A 87 12.38 22.47 0.71
N ASN A 88 11.66 22.70 -0.39
CA ASN A 88 10.22 22.93 -0.35
C ASN A 88 9.44 21.60 -0.37
N LEU A 89 9.10 21.09 0.81
CA LEU A 89 8.40 19.80 0.94
C LEU A 89 6.99 19.79 0.31
N SER A 90 6.38 20.94 0.02
CA SER A 90 5.09 20.98 -0.71
C SER A 90 5.19 20.37 -2.11
N GLU A 91 6.41 20.16 -2.60
CA GLU A 91 6.70 19.49 -3.87
C GLU A 91 6.46 17.99 -3.86
N LEU A 92 6.31 17.40 -2.68
CA LEU A 92 6.09 15.96 -2.50
C LEU A 92 4.63 15.62 -2.20
N LEU A 93 3.75 16.63 -2.08
CA LEU A 93 2.37 16.42 -1.64
C LEU A 93 1.53 15.60 -2.63
N ASP A 94 1.92 15.54 -3.90
CA ASP A 94 1.30 14.66 -4.88
C ASP A 94 1.61 13.18 -4.61
N LEU A 95 2.84 12.84 -4.22
CA LEU A 95 3.22 11.51 -3.76
C LEU A 95 2.53 11.15 -2.44
N VAL A 96 2.49 12.10 -1.50
CA VAL A 96 1.80 11.90 -0.22
C VAL A 96 0.32 11.61 -0.46
N ALA A 97 -0.35 12.40 -1.30
CA ALA A 97 -1.76 12.19 -1.62
C ALA A 97 -2.02 10.84 -2.29
N LEU A 98 -1.18 10.46 -3.27
CA LEU A 98 -1.30 9.17 -3.96
C LEU A 98 -1.10 8.00 -2.98
N GLY A 99 -0.03 8.03 -2.18
CA GLY A 99 0.27 6.99 -1.21
C GLY A 99 -0.80 6.86 -0.12
N THR A 100 -1.26 7.99 0.46
CA THR A 100 -2.33 7.99 1.47
C THR A 100 -3.60 7.33 0.94
N VAL A 101 -4.02 7.62 -0.30
CA VAL A 101 -5.24 7.01 -0.84
C VAL A 101 -5.01 5.58 -1.32
N ALA A 102 -3.84 5.25 -1.87
CA ALA A 102 -3.50 3.90 -2.31
C ALA A 102 -3.44 2.90 -1.14
N ASP A 103 -3.13 3.40 0.06
CA ASP A 103 -3.08 2.64 1.31
C ASP A 103 -4.46 2.48 1.99
N VAL A 104 -5.52 3.09 1.41
CA VAL A 104 -6.92 2.92 1.84
C VAL A 104 -7.14 3.27 3.33
N VAL A 105 -6.30 4.13 3.90
CA VAL A 105 -6.48 4.63 5.26
C VAL A 105 -7.67 5.60 5.33
N PRO A 106 -8.35 5.74 6.49
CA PRO A 106 -9.41 6.71 6.66
C PRO A 106 -8.97 8.14 6.32
N LEU A 107 -9.79 8.85 5.53
CA LEU A 107 -9.60 10.28 5.24
C LEU A 107 -10.14 11.13 6.39
N ASP A 108 -9.49 11.02 7.54
CA ASP A 108 -9.64 11.93 8.67
C ASP A 108 -9.19 13.35 8.32
N GLU A 109 -9.25 14.28 9.27
CA GLU A 109 -8.93 15.69 9.02
C GLU A 109 -7.51 15.86 8.43
N ASN A 110 -6.50 15.22 9.02
CA ASN A 110 -5.12 15.36 8.59
C ASN A 110 -4.90 14.75 7.19
N ASN A 111 -5.35 13.51 6.97
CA ASN A 111 -5.22 12.86 5.66
C ASN A 111 -6.00 13.63 4.58
N ARG A 112 -7.17 14.17 4.90
CA ARG A 112 -7.96 14.97 3.95
C ARG A 112 -7.23 16.24 3.53
N ILE A 113 -6.55 16.92 4.45
CA ILE A 113 -5.74 18.10 4.14
C ILE A 113 -4.58 17.72 3.20
N LEU A 114 -3.82 16.68 3.54
CA LEU A 114 -2.69 16.22 2.72
C LEU A 114 -3.13 15.83 1.30
N VAL A 115 -4.18 15.02 1.19
CA VAL A 115 -4.74 14.57 -0.08
C VAL A 115 -5.28 15.75 -0.89
N HIS A 116 -5.99 16.68 -0.25
CA HIS A 116 -6.49 17.89 -0.91
C HIS A 116 -5.35 18.71 -1.52
N GLN A 117 -4.29 18.96 -0.76
CA GLN A 117 -3.15 19.75 -1.25
C GLN A 117 -2.42 19.04 -2.41
N GLY A 118 -2.24 17.72 -2.35
CA GLY A 118 -1.66 16.96 -3.46
C GLY A 118 -2.52 17.03 -4.74
N LEU A 119 -3.85 16.92 -4.61
CA LEU A 119 -4.76 17.09 -5.73
C LEU A 119 -4.68 18.50 -6.33
N GLN A 120 -4.68 19.55 -5.50
CA GLN A 120 -4.53 20.93 -5.96
C GLN A 120 -3.21 21.13 -6.72
N ARG A 121 -2.12 20.54 -6.22
CA ARG A 121 -0.82 20.59 -6.88
C ARG A 121 -0.87 19.98 -8.28
N ILE A 122 -1.46 18.79 -8.43
CA ILE A 122 -1.60 18.11 -9.72
C ILE A 122 -2.47 18.93 -10.68
N ARG A 123 -3.62 19.41 -10.21
CA ARG A 123 -4.55 20.24 -11.01
C ARG A 123 -3.93 21.56 -11.45
N ALA A 124 -2.96 22.09 -10.68
CA ALA A 124 -2.19 23.27 -11.05
C ALA A 124 -1.04 22.97 -12.03
N GLY A 125 -0.93 21.76 -12.57
CA GLY A 125 0.13 21.35 -13.50
C GLY A 125 1.50 21.15 -12.85
N LYS A 126 1.54 21.03 -11.51
CA LYS A 126 2.79 20.87 -10.72
C LYS A 126 3.03 19.44 -10.24
N GLY A 127 2.27 18.48 -10.77
CA GLY A 127 2.45 17.06 -10.47
C GLY A 127 3.72 16.49 -11.09
N ARG A 128 4.31 15.50 -10.43
CA ARG A 128 5.49 14.79 -10.93
C ARG A 128 5.21 14.10 -12.27
N PRO A 129 6.24 13.97 -13.15
CA PRO A 129 6.10 13.29 -14.44
C PRO A 129 5.52 11.88 -14.33
N GLY A 130 5.94 11.10 -13.32
CA GLY A 130 5.41 9.76 -13.06
C GLY A 130 3.90 9.72 -12.82
N ILE A 131 3.40 10.60 -11.94
CA ILE A 131 1.96 10.69 -11.64
C ILE A 131 1.20 11.18 -12.87
N GLN A 132 1.74 12.17 -13.59
CA GLN A 132 1.13 12.66 -14.81
C GLN A 132 1.00 11.57 -15.88
N ALA A 133 2.03 10.75 -16.06
CA ALA A 133 1.99 9.61 -16.97
C ALA A 133 0.94 8.57 -16.54
N LEU A 134 0.80 8.29 -15.24
CA LEU A 134 -0.25 7.41 -14.73
C LEU A 134 -1.66 7.96 -15.00
N ILE A 135 -1.87 9.27 -14.85
CA ILE A 135 -3.16 9.92 -15.18
C ILE A 135 -3.49 9.73 -16.67
N GLU A 136 -2.49 9.89 -17.55
CA GLU A 136 -2.65 9.74 -19.00
C GLU A 136 -3.04 8.31 -19.38
N VAL A 137 -2.30 7.29 -18.93
CA VAL A 137 -2.63 5.88 -19.24
C VAL A 137 -3.93 5.43 -18.57
N ALA A 138 -4.28 6.03 -17.42
CA ALA A 138 -5.58 5.83 -16.79
C ALA A 138 -6.75 6.52 -17.51
N LYS A 139 -6.48 7.28 -18.58
CA LYS A 139 -7.47 8.07 -19.33
C LYS A 139 -8.23 9.05 -18.43
N LYS A 140 -7.54 9.62 -17.43
CA LYS A 140 -8.09 10.60 -16.49
C LYS A 140 -7.68 12.01 -16.90
N ASN A 141 -8.44 13.00 -16.43
CA ASN A 141 -8.12 14.41 -16.64
C ASN A 141 -7.54 14.99 -15.35
N SER A 142 -6.29 15.46 -15.39
CA SER A 142 -5.59 16.03 -14.23
C SER A 142 -6.36 17.18 -13.57
N ASN A 143 -7.03 18.03 -14.35
CA ASN A 143 -7.78 19.19 -13.86
C ASN A 143 -9.06 18.79 -13.09
N ARG A 144 -9.56 17.57 -13.31
CA ARG A 144 -10.77 17.04 -12.66
C ARG A 144 -10.48 15.84 -11.76
N LEU A 145 -9.21 15.52 -11.54
CA LEU A 145 -8.79 14.36 -10.76
C LEU A 145 -9.34 14.46 -9.34
N VAL A 146 -9.98 13.41 -8.84
CA VAL A 146 -10.51 13.32 -7.46
C VAL A 146 -9.78 12.24 -6.67
N ALA A 147 -9.95 12.22 -5.34
CA ALA A 147 -9.25 11.25 -4.48
C ALA A 147 -9.51 9.80 -4.89
N SER A 148 -10.75 9.45 -5.26
CA SER A 148 -11.09 8.09 -5.72
C SER A 148 -10.33 7.67 -6.99
N ASP A 149 -9.88 8.60 -7.83
CA ASP A 149 -9.04 8.26 -8.97
C ASP A 149 -7.67 7.71 -8.53
N PHE A 150 -7.14 8.16 -7.38
CA PHE A 150 -5.93 7.55 -6.81
C PHE A 150 -6.17 6.09 -6.43
N GLY A 151 -7.24 5.79 -5.69
CA GLY A 151 -7.51 4.45 -5.19
C GLY A 151 -7.92 3.45 -6.27
N PHE A 152 -8.63 3.90 -7.31
CA PHE A 152 -9.22 2.99 -8.31
C PHE A 152 -8.53 3.04 -9.68
N ALA A 153 -7.81 4.11 -9.99
CA ALA A 153 -7.15 4.25 -11.29
C ALA A 153 -5.62 4.22 -11.17
N LEU A 154 -5.01 5.04 -10.31
CA LEU A 154 -3.56 5.17 -10.27
C LEU A 154 -2.89 4.08 -9.41
N GLY A 155 -3.29 3.97 -8.14
CA GLY A 155 -2.74 3.01 -7.17
C GLY A 155 -2.71 1.57 -7.67
N PRO A 156 -3.80 1.03 -8.28
CA PRO A 156 -3.80 -0.33 -8.80
C PRO A 156 -2.74 -0.61 -9.87
N ARG A 157 -2.31 0.40 -10.64
CA ARG A 157 -1.25 0.24 -11.65
C ARG A 157 0.13 0.11 -11.02
N ILE A 158 0.40 0.90 -9.98
CA ILE A 158 1.65 0.78 -9.22
C ILE A 158 1.69 -0.56 -8.49
N ASN A 159 0.59 -0.96 -7.85
CA ASN A 159 0.51 -2.19 -7.09
C ASN A 159 0.50 -3.46 -7.97
N ALA A 160 0.20 -3.34 -9.27
CA ALA A 160 0.25 -4.47 -10.19
C ALA A 160 1.69 -4.97 -10.39
N ALA A 161 2.68 -4.08 -10.41
CA ALA A 161 4.09 -4.45 -10.51
C ALA A 161 4.51 -5.38 -9.38
N GLY A 162 4.33 -4.99 -8.12
CA GLY A 162 4.71 -5.85 -6.99
C GLY A 162 3.94 -7.18 -6.86
N ARG A 163 2.84 -7.36 -7.60
CA ARG A 163 2.04 -8.61 -7.58
C ARG A 163 2.42 -9.58 -8.69
N LEU A 164 2.90 -9.08 -9.82
CA LEU A 164 3.18 -9.89 -11.01
C LEU A 164 4.66 -9.90 -11.40
N ASP A 165 5.42 -8.88 -11.00
CA ASP A 165 6.78 -8.62 -11.47
C ASP A 165 7.59 -7.85 -10.40
N ASP A 166 8.54 -7.01 -10.82
CA ASP A 166 9.40 -6.22 -9.94
C ASP A 166 8.76 -4.87 -9.51
N MET A 167 8.66 -4.66 -8.19
CA MET A 167 8.17 -3.41 -7.59
C MET A 167 9.07 -2.20 -7.90
N SER A 168 10.33 -2.41 -8.31
CA SER A 168 11.28 -1.35 -8.64
C SER A 168 10.76 -0.40 -9.73
N PHE A 169 9.97 -0.91 -10.69
CA PHE A 169 9.35 -0.12 -11.76
C PHE A 169 8.41 0.97 -11.24
N GLY A 170 7.61 0.66 -10.23
CA GLY A 170 6.70 1.64 -9.62
C GLY A 170 7.47 2.78 -8.95
N VAL A 171 8.58 2.46 -8.29
CA VAL A 171 9.46 3.45 -7.64
C VAL A 171 10.17 4.30 -8.68
N GLU A 172 10.74 3.68 -9.72
CA GLU A 172 11.44 4.39 -10.80
C GLU A 172 10.51 5.38 -11.51
N LEU A 173 9.28 4.95 -11.81
CA LEU A 173 8.25 5.81 -12.39
C LEU A 173 7.98 7.05 -11.53
N LEU A 174 7.76 6.86 -10.22
CA LEU A 174 7.46 7.95 -9.30
C LEU A 174 8.66 8.87 -9.06
N MET A 175 9.89 8.40 -9.23
CA MET A 175 11.12 9.19 -9.12
C MET A 175 11.51 9.92 -10.41
N SER A 176 10.99 9.49 -11.56
CA SER A 176 11.36 10.02 -12.87
C SER A 176 11.15 11.54 -12.99
N GLN A 177 12.15 12.21 -13.54
CA GLN A 177 12.13 13.63 -13.90
C GLN A 177 11.85 13.86 -15.39
N ASN A 178 11.70 12.79 -16.18
CA ASN A 178 11.49 12.87 -17.63
C ASN A 178 10.13 12.27 -18.00
N ILE A 179 9.25 13.09 -18.57
CA ILE A 179 7.89 12.67 -18.94
C ILE A 179 7.87 11.56 -20.01
N HIS A 180 8.83 11.53 -20.94
CA HIS A 180 8.90 10.49 -21.96
C HIS A 180 9.30 9.13 -21.36
N ALA A 181 10.25 9.13 -20.42
CA ALA A 181 10.61 7.92 -19.68
C ALA A 181 9.44 7.45 -18.80
N ALA A 182 8.79 8.40 -18.10
CA ALA A 182 7.63 8.12 -17.27
C ALA A 182 6.46 7.50 -18.07
N ARG A 183 6.19 7.99 -19.29
CA ARG A 183 5.15 7.41 -20.17
C ARG A 183 5.41 5.96 -20.54
N ARG A 184 6.66 5.60 -20.83
CA ARG A 184 7.03 4.20 -21.15
C ARG A 184 6.76 3.30 -19.94
N MET A 185 7.30 3.66 -18.78
CA MET A 185 7.09 2.91 -17.54
C MET A 185 5.60 2.84 -17.14
N ALA A 186 4.85 3.94 -17.28
CA ALA A 186 3.42 3.95 -16.98
C ALA A 186 2.63 3.03 -17.92
N SER A 187 3.01 2.93 -19.19
CA SER A 187 2.40 1.99 -20.15
C SER A 187 2.66 0.54 -19.77
N GLU A 188 3.85 0.23 -19.26
CA GLU A 188 4.21 -1.10 -18.78
C GLU A 188 3.43 -1.47 -17.52
N LEU A 189 3.34 -0.57 -16.55
CA LEU A 189 2.48 -0.75 -15.37
C LEU A 189 0.99 -0.90 -15.74
N ASP A 190 0.52 -0.22 -16.78
CA ASP A 190 -0.85 -0.37 -17.29
C ASP A 190 -1.07 -1.77 -17.88
N SER A 191 -0.11 -2.28 -18.66
CA SER A 191 -0.11 -3.64 -19.19
C SER A 191 -0.14 -4.68 -18.08
N LEU A 192 0.75 -4.56 -17.08
CA LEU A 192 0.76 -5.44 -15.90
C LEU A 192 -0.58 -5.40 -15.15
N ASN A 193 -1.15 -4.22 -14.98
CA ASN A 193 -2.46 -4.08 -14.34
C ASN A 193 -3.59 -4.74 -15.15
N GLN A 194 -3.53 -4.69 -16.48
CA GLN A 194 -4.48 -5.36 -17.35
C GLN A 194 -4.35 -6.88 -17.25
N THR A 195 -3.13 -7.41 -17.35
CA THR A 195 -2.84 -8.84 -17.15
C THR A 195 -3.30 -9.31 -15.77
N ARG A 196 -3.05 -8.52 -14.71
CA ARG A 196 -3.52 -8.83 -13.35
C ARG A 196 -5.04 -8.98 -13.31
N LYS A 197 -5.79 -8.06 -13.94
CA LYS A 197 -7.25 -8.11 -13.98
C LYS A 197 -7.78 -9.32 -14.74
N GLU A 198 -7.12 -9.72 -15.82
CA GLU A 198 -7.47 -10.91 -16.59
C GLU A 198 -7.29 -12.19 -15.76
N ILE A 199 -6.15 -12.32 -15.08
CA ILE A 199 -5.89 -13.41 -14.14
C ILE A 199 -6.93 -13.43 -13.02
N GLU A 200 -7.20 -12.26 -12.42
CA GLU A 200 -8.18 -12.11 -11.35
C GLU A 200 -9.60 -12.51 -11.77
N GLU A 201 -10.02 -12.16 -12.99
CA GLU A 201 -11.34 -12.53 -13.50
C GLU A 201 -11.44 -14.03 -13.80
N GLY A 202 -10.40 -14.64 -14.38
CA GLY A 202 -10.36 -16.10 -14.58
C GLY A 202 -10.45 -16.86 -13.25
N MET A 203 -9.61 -16.48 -12.27
CA MET A 203 -9.63 -17.08 -10.93
C MET A 203 -10.97 -16.89 -10.22
N LYS A 204 -11.63 -15.73 -10.41
CA LYS A 204 -12.96 -15.47 -9.86
C LYS A 204 -14.01 -16.41 -10.45
N GLN A 205 -14.02 -16.62 -11.76
CA GLN A 205 -14.97 -17.53 -12.42
C GLN A 205 -14.82 -18.96 -11.91
N GLU A 206 -13.58 -19.44 -11.76
CA GLU A 206 -13.31 -20.76 -11.18
C GLU A 206 -13.79 -20.86 -9.73
N ALA A 207 -13.49 -19.84 -8.91
CA ALA A 207 -13.91 -19.80 -7.51
C ALA A 207 -15.43 -19.80 -7.36
N MET A 208 -16.16 -19.07 -8.21
CA MET A 208 -17.61 -19.09 -8.23
C MET A 208 -18.16 -20.47 -8.59
N ALA A 209 -17.60 -21.12 -9.60
CA ALA A 209 -18.00 -22.47 -9.97
C ALA A 209 -17.75 -23.49 -8.84
N PHE A 210 -16.68 -23.33 -8.05
CA PHE A 210 -16.48 -24.13 -6.83
C PHE A 210 -17.56 -23.85 -5.78
N CYS A 211 -17.88 -22.57 -5.53
CA CYS A 211 -18.88 -22.19 -4.54
C CYS A 211 -20.29 -22.66 -4.92
N GLU A 212 -20.69 -22.55 -6.19
CA GLU A 212 -21.96 -23.08 -6.70
C GLU A 212 -22.05 -24.61 -6.53
N ARG A 213 -20.95 -25.33 -6.76
CA ARG A 213 -20.88 -26.77 -6.47
C ARG A 213 -20.99 -27.10 -4.98
N LEU A 214 -20.52 -26.22 -4.10
CA LEU A 214 -20.68 -26.42 -2.66
C LEU A 214 -22.13 -26.16 -2.18
N GLN A 215 -22.93 -25.42 -2.96
CA GLN A 215 -24.35 -25.15 -2.67
C GLN A 215 -25.29 -26.33 -3.00
N PHE A 216 -24.77 -27.51 -3.36
CA PHE A 216 -25.60 -28.71 -3.57
C PHE A 216 -26.04 -29.34 -2.25
N SER A 217 -27.07 -28.77 -1.63
CA SER A 217 -28.18 -29.40 -0.90
C SER A 217 -29.02 -28.28 -0.30
N SER A 218 -30.27 -28.11 -0.74
CA SER A 218 -31.22 -27.10 -0.24
C SER A 218 -31.46 -27.13 1.29
N ASP A 219 -30.98 -28.19 1.96
CA ASP A 219 -31.14 -28.44 3.40
C ASP A 219 -29.85 -28.26 4.23
N LYS A 220 -28.74 -27.77 3.65
CA LYS A 220 -27.49 -27.53 4.40
C LYS A 220 -27.22 -26.04 4.58
N GLU A 221 -27.04 -25.62 5.82
CA GLU A 221 -26.56 -24.29 6.16
C GLU A 221 -25.21 -24.03 5.49
N MET A 222 -25.02 -22.80 4.99
CA MET A 222 -23.76 -22.36 4.39
C MET A 222 -22.64 -22.47 5.44
N PRO A 223 -21.46 -23.03 5.09
CA PRO A 223 -20.35 -23.17 6.02
C PRO A 223 -19.94 -21.82 6.62
N TYR A 224 -19.39 -21.85 7.84
CA TYR A 224 -18.94 -20.66 8.56
C TYR A 224 -17.76 -19.95 7.91
N GLY A 225 -17.06 -20.60 6.98
CA GLY A 225 -15.94 -20.04 6.23
C GLY A 225 -15.67 -20.85 4.96
N LEU A 226 -14.94 -20.25 4.02
CA LEU A 226 -14.55 -20.88 2.76
C LEU A 226 -13.03 -21.03 2.70
N ALA A 227 -12.57 -22.26 2.44
CA ALA A 227 -11.19 -22.56 2.14
C ALA A 227 -11.11 -22.97 0.67
N LEU A 228 -10.36 -22.22 -0.12
CA LEU A 228 -10.27 -22.42 -1.56
C LEU A 228 -8.82 -22.61 -1.96
N PHE A 229 -8.54 -23.71 -2.65
CA PHE A 229 -7.23 -24.00 -3.22
C PHE A 229 -7.41 -24.45 -4.66
N GLN A 230 -6.57 -23.89 -5.53
CA GLN A 230 -6.39 -24.38 -6.88
C GLN A 230 -4.93 -24.21 -7.25
N ARG A 231 -4.36 -25.23 -7.89
CA ARG A 231 -2.93 -25.28 -8.16
C ARG A 231 -2.46 -24.18 -9.10
N ASP A 232 -3.28 -23.86 -10.10
CA ASP A 232 -2.94 -22.89 -11.14
C ASP A 232 -3.27 -21.44 -10.75
N TRP A 233 -3.66 -21.19 -9.50
CA TRP A 233 -3.94 -19.84 -9.03
C TRP A 233 -2.67 -19.03 -8.80
N HIS A 234 -2.70 -17.78 -9.24
CA HIS A 234 -1.56 -16.89 -9.12
C HIS A 234 -1.43 -16.31 -7.71
N GLN A 235 -0.31 -16.58 -7.03
CA GLN A 235 -0.02 -16.11 -5.66
C GLN A 235 -0.19 -14.59 -5.45
N GLY A 236 0.11 -13.77 -6.47
CA GLY A 236 -0.04 -12.31 -6.38
C GLY A 236 -1.49 -11.81 -6.35
N VAL A 237 -2.46 -12.68 -6.69
CA VAL A 237 -3.87 -12.33 -6.92
C VAL A 237 -4.81 -12.95 -5.88
N ILE A 238 -4.43 -14.05 -5.23
CA ILE A 238 -5.30 -14.78 -4.28
C ILE A 238 -5.86 -13.92 -3.15
N GLY A 239 -5.13 -12.90 -2.67
CA GLY A 239 -5.64 -11.97 -1.66
C GLY A 239 -6.80 -11.09 -2.15
N ILE A 240 -6.75 -10.66 -3.41
CA ILE A 240 -7.84 -9.88 -4.02
C ILE A 240 -9.06 -10.77 -4.24
N LEU A 241 -8.84 -12.00 -4.72
CA LEU A 241 -9.87 -13.01 -4.89
C LEU A 241 -10.58 -13.29 -3.55
N ALA A 242 -9.83 -13.57 -2.49
CA ALA A 242 -10.39 -13.86 -1.17
C ALA A 242 -11.29 -12.73 -0.64
N SER A 243 -10.87 -11.47 -0.82
CA SER A 243 -11.69 -10.31 -0.44
C SER A 243 -13.00 -10.24 -1.20
N ARG A 244 -13.00 -10.47 -2.52
CA ARG A 244 -14.23 -10.47 -3.33
C ARG A 244 -15.19 -11.58 -2.95
N ILE A 245 -14.67 -12.78 -2.68
CA ILE A 245 -15.49 -13.93 -2.26
C ILE A 245 -16.09 -13.67 -0.89
N LYS A 246 -15.31 -13.11 0.04
CA LYS A 246 -15.81 -12.69 1.35
C LYS A 246 -16.95 -11.68 1.21
N GLU A 247 -16.80 -10.67 0.35
CA GLU A 247 -17.84 -9.66 0.10
C GLU A 247 -19.13 -10.27 -0.44
N GLN A 248 -19.02 -11.27 -1.32
CA GLN A 248 -20.18 -11.93 -1.92
C GLN A 248 -20.89 -12.90 -0.97
N PHE A 249 -20.15 -13.69 -0.19
CA PHE A 249 -20.72 -14.73 0.67
C PHE A 249 -20.88 -14.30 2.13
N HIS A 250 -20.33 -13.14 2.52
CA HIS A 250 -20.31 -12.66 3.90
C HIS A 250 -19.77 -13.71 4.89
N ARG A 251 -18.72 -14.44 4.46
CA ARG A 251 -18.00 -15.45 5.27
C ARG A 251 -16.50 -15.18 5.19
N PRO A 252 -15.73 -15.48 6.26
CA PRO A 252 -14.27 -15.56 6.19
C PRO A 252 -13.82 -16.45 5.04
N VAL A 253 -12.78 -16.02 4.32
CA VAL A 253 -12.22 -16.75 3.18
C VAL A 253 -10.72 -16.93 3.37
N ILE A 254 -10.24 -18.16 3.18
CA ILE A 254 -8.83 -18.49 3.06
C ILE A 254 -8.60 -18.97 1.63
N ALA A 255 -7.80 -18.23 0.86
CA ALA A 255 -7.41 -18.61 -0.49
C ALA A 255 -5.95 -19.06 -0.49
N PHE A 256 -5.70 -20.21 -1.12
CA PHE A 256 -4.39 -20.83 -1.22
C PHE A 256 -3.92 -20.86 -2.68
N ALA A 257 -2.63 -20.64 -2.90
CA ALA A 257 -1.95 -20.89 -4.17
C ALA A 257 -0.66 -21.70 -3.97
N ASP A 258 -0.20 -22.34 -5.03
CA ASP A 258 1.13 -22.92 -5.08
C ASP A 258 2.19 -21.82 -4.91
N GLY A 259 3.01 -21.93 -3.86
CA GLY A 259 4.08 -21.00 -3.53
C GLY A 259 5.42 -21.38 -4.16
N GLY A 260 5.51 -22.51 -4.86
CA GLY A 260 6.76 -23.11 -5.31
C GLY A 260 7.45 -23.93 -4.22
N ASP A 261 8.37 -24.81 -4.62
CA ASP A 261 9.21 -25.62 -3.72
C ASP A 261 8.43 -26.45 -2.68
N GLY A 262 7.22 -26.89 -3.03
CA GLY A 262 6.34 -27.66 -2.14
C GLY A 262 5.68 -26.83 -1.03
N LEU A 263 5.83 -25.50 -1.05
CA LEU A 263 5.18 -24.57 -0.12
C LEU A 263 3.84 -24.10 -0.68
N ILE A 264 2.85 -23.92 0.20
CA ILE A 264 1.56 -23.31 -0.14
C ILE A 264 1.53 -21.92 0.47
N LYS A 265 1.21 -20.90 -0.33
CA LYS A 265 0.93 -19.56 0.17
C LYS A 265 -0.56 -19.40 0.43
N ALA A 266 -0.90 -18.84 1.59
CA ALA A 266 -2.27 -18.57 1.99
C ALA A 266 -2.48 -17.07 2.20
N HIS A 267 -3.62 -16.57 1.73
CA HIS A 267 -4.14 -15.27 2.13
C HIS A 267 -5.47 -15.46 2.88
N VAL A 268 -5.54 -14.87 4.07
CA VAL A 268 -6.71 -14.94 4.95
C VAL A 268 -7.42 -13.59 4.93
N VAL A 269 -8.71 -13.60 4.63
CA VAL A 269 -9.55 -12.41 4.69
C VAL A 269 -10.75 -12.69 5.61
N LEU A 270 -10.83 -11.94 6.70
CA LEU A 270 -11.82 -12.14 7.75
C LEU A 270 -13.01 -11.21 7.56
N SER A 271 -14.24 -11.69 7.80
CA SER A 271 -15.37 -10.80 8.08
C SER A 271 -15.16 -10.12 9.44
N SER A 272 -15.97 -9.11 9.77
CA SER A 272 -15.91 -8.39 11.07
C SER A 272 -16.13 -9.28 12.32
N VAL A 273 -16.14 -10.60 12.15
CA VAL A 273 -16.05 -11.60 13.20
C VAL A 273 -14.57 -11.79 13.56
N CYS A 274 -14.20 -11.26 14.72
CA CYS A 274 -12.88 -11.31 15.32
C CYS A 274 -12.39 -12.77 15.48
N ILE A 275 -11.24 -13.13 14.91
CA ILE A 275 -10.57 -14.42 15.18
C ILE A 275 -9.53 -14.21 16.29
N CYS A 276 -9.99 -14.24 17.55
CA CYS A 276 -9.10 -14.50 18.67
C CYS A 276 -9.16 -15.95 19.16
N GLU A 277 -10.00 -16.81 18.58
CA GLU A 277 -10.11 -18.21 19.02
C GLU A 277 -10.32 -19.16 17.84
N ILE A 278 -9.22 -19.66 17.29
CA ILE A 278 -9.19 -21.01 16.72
C ILE A 278 -8.15 -21.75 17.58
N ARG A 279 -8.64 -22.52 18.55
CA ARG A 279 -7.87 -23.53 19.31
C ARG A 279 -7.96 -24.86 18.59
#